data_AF-A0A2A7UJ49-F1
#
_entry.id   AF-A0A2A7UJ49-F1
#
_cell.length_a   1.000
_cell.length_b   1.000
_cell.length_c   1.000
_cell.angle_alpha   90.00
_cell.angle_beta   90.00
_cell.angle_gamma   90.00
#
_symmetry.space_group_name_H-M   'P 1'
#
loop_
_entity.id
_entity.type
_entity.pdbx_description
1 polymer ?
#
loop_
_entity_poly.entity_id
_entity_poly.type
_entity_poly.pdbx_seq_one_letter_code
_entity_poly.pdbx_strand_id
1 'polypeptide(L)'
;MATTAGARSGDTGWFTSSRSNNGNQCVEVRFDGEAVLIRDSKYRRDPAADPAAEPVITVPATLWSDFLGALRAGRPHPGLGTEPTVDGGMFLRHGAITLRYTAAEWQAFLAGVHDREFDPALAAPGR
;
A
#
# COMPACT_ATOMS: atom_id res chain seq x y z
N MET A 1 22.45 27.54 -2.65
CA MET A 1 21.02 27.38 -2.35
C MET A 1 20.84 25.97 -1.80
N ALA A 2 20.58 25.87 -0.50
CA ALA A 2 20.53 24.61 0.22
C ALA A 2 19.06 24.19 0.37
N THR A 3 18.66 23.11 -0.29
CA THR A 3 17.39 22.45 0.01
C THR A 3 17.61 21.58 1.23
N THR A 4 17.39 22.16 2.40
CA THR A 4 17.24 21.41 3.65
C THR A 4 16.01 20.52 3.52
N ALA A 5 16.23 19.25 3.15
CA ALA A 5 15.27 18.19 3.41
C ALA A 5 15.16 18.09 4.94
N GLY A 6 14.13 18.72 5.50
CA GLY A 6 13.87 18.67 6.93
C GLY A 6 13.83 17.22 7.40
N ALA A 7 14.73 16.87 8.30
CA ALA A 7 14.64 15.64 9.07
C ALA A 7 13.25 15.58 9.71
N ARG A 8 12.39 14.70 9.20
CA ARG A 8 11.05 14.48 9.73
C ARG A 8 11.17 13.64 11.00
N SER A 9 10.96 14.28 12.15
CA SER A 9 10.74 13.58 13.41
C SER A 9 9.60 12.58 13.25
N GLY A 10 9.87 11.28 13.46
CA GLY A 10 8.87 10.22 13.55
C GLY A 10 8.73 9.34 12.30
N ASP A 11 9.83 8.79 11.78
CA ASP A 11 9.78 7.84 10.66
C ASP A 11 9.16 6.52 11.14
N THR A 12 7.86 6.36 10.91
CA THR A 12 7.16 5.10 11.19
C THR A 12 7.37 4.06 10.09
N GLY A 13 8.18 4.38 9.06
CA GLY A 13 8.43 3.58 7.85
C GLY A 13 7.29 3.54 6.84
N TRP A 14 6.14 4.14 7.13
CA TRP A 14 4.96 4.14 6.25
C TRP A 14 5.05 5.24 5.20
N PHE A 15 4.78 4.88 3.94
CA PHE A 15 4.71 5.79 2.82
C PHE A 15 3.53 5.47 1.90
N THR A 16 3.11 6.45 1.10
CA THR A 16 2.05 6.33 0.08
C THR A 16 2.63 6.56 -1.30
N SER A 17 1.90 6.20 -2.36
CA SER A 17 2.29 6.56 -3.74
C SER A 17 2.40 8.08 -3.92
N SER A 18 3.33 8.53 -4.77
CA SER A 18 3.45 9.95 -5.12
C SER A 18 2.25 10.44 -5.94
N ARG A 19 1.51 9.51 -6.57
CA ARG A 19 0.31 9.75 -7.38
C ARG A 19 -0.96 9.88 -6.57
N SER A 20 -0.90 9.84 -5.25
CA SER A 20 -2.04 10.14 -4.38
C SER A 20 -2.36 11.64 -4.36
N ASN A 21 -2.56 12.24 -5.53
CA ASN A 21 -2.79 13.65 -5.69
C ASN A 21 -4.30 13.93 -5.64
N ASN A 22 -4.87 13.90 -4.42
CA ASN A 22 -6.03 14.68 -3.97
C ASN A 22 -6.56 14.15 -2.62
N GLY A 23 -5.71 14.24 -1.58
CA GLY A 23 -6.10 14.32 -0.16
C GLY A 23 -7.28 13.47 0.33
N ASN A 24 -7.04 12.20 0.66
CA ASN A 24 -7.51 11.52 1.90
C ASN A 24 -7.76 10.00 1.80
N GLN A 25 -7.42 9.35 0.69
CA GLN A 25 -7.78 7.97 0.41
C GLN A 25 -6.56 7.27 -0.20
N CYS A 26 -5.66 6.71 0.61
CA CYS A 26 -4.40 6.15 0.13
C CYS A 26 -4.10 4.79 0.75
N VAL A 27 -3.64 3.85 -0.09
CA VAL A 27 -2.89 2.66 0.32
C VAL A 27 -1.59 3.12 0.96
N GLU A 28 -1.39 2.75 2.24
CA GLU A 28 -0.12 2.96 2.92
C GLU A 28 0.67 1.66 2.93
N VAL A 29 1.94 1.74 2.57
CA VAL A 29 2.86 0.61 2.55
C VAL A 29 4.05 0.93 3.46
N ARG A 30 4.54 -0.07 4.18
CA ARG A 30 5.79 0.01 4.94
C ARG A 30 6.65 -1.21 4.65
N PHE A 31 7.93 -0.97 4.44
CA PHE A 31 8.94 -2.02 4.39
C PHE A 31 9.52 -2.26 5.79
N ASP A 32 9.46 -3.49 6.26
CA ASP A 32 9.89 -3.93 7.59
C ASP A 32 10.79 -5.16 7.41
N GLY A 33 12.03 -4.90 7.02
CA GLY A 33 13.01 -5.93 6.68
C GLY A 33 12.54 -6.81 5.51
N GLU A 34 12.26 -8.08 5.80
CA GLU A 34 11.77 -9.06 4.81
C GLU A 34 10.25 -9.04 4.64
N ALA A 35 9.55 -8.19 5.39
CA ALA A 35 8.10 -8.05 5.33
C ALA A 35 7.67 -6.70 4.74
N VAL A 36 6.49 -6.70 4.15
CA VAL A 36 5.77 -5.52 3.67
C VAL A 36 4.44 -5.48 4.39
N LEU A 37 4.18 -4.37 5.05
CA LEU A 37 2.92 -4.10 5.71
C LEU A 37 2.10 -3.17 4.83
N ILE A 38 0.83 -3.49 4.64
CA ILE A 38 -0.15 -2.71 3.87
C ILE A 38 -1.32 -2.40 4.77
N ARG A 39 -1.76 -1.13 4.78
CA ARG A 39 -2.93 -0.69 5.52
C ARG A 39 -3.73 0.37 4.76
N ASP A 40 -4.87 0.72 5.32
CA ASP A 40 -5.73 1.77 4.79
C ASP A 40 -5.74 3.00 5.72
N SER A 41 -5.20 4.11 5.23
CA SER A 41 -5.12 5.37 5.99
C SER A 41 -6.48 5.95 6.40
N LYS A 42 -7.60 5.55 5.77
CA LYS A 42 -8.94 6.02 6.14
C LYS A 42 -9.49 5.33 7.36
N TYR A 43 -9.03 4.11 7.68
CA TYR A 43 -9.47 3.39 8.86
C TYR A 43 -9.21 4.22 10.12
N ARG A 44 -8.06 4.88 10.20
CA ARG A 44 -7.70 5.79 11.32
C ARG A 44 -8.43 7.12 11.33
N ARG A 45 -9.08 7.50 10.23
CA ARG A 45 -9.86 8.74 10.12
C ARG A 45 -11.32 8.56 10.49
N ASP A 46 -11.82 7.32 10.46
CA ASP A 46 -13.16 7.03 10.93
C ASP A 46 -13.19 7.12 12.47
N PRO A 47 -13.89 8.11 13.04
CA PRO A 47 -13.96 8.26 14.50
C PRO A 47 -14.73 7.10 15.18
N ALA A 48 -15.48 6.29 14.41
CA ALA A 48 -16.15 5.10 14.90
C ALA A 48 -15.28 3.83 14.81
N ALA A 49 -14.13 3.88 14.13
CA ALA A 49 -13.24 2.74 14.01
C ALA A 49 -12.37 2.61 15.27
N ASP A 50 -12.25 1.38 15.79
CA ASP A 50 -11.32 1.08 16.88
C ASP A 50 -9.88 1.09 16.35
N PRO A 51 -9.00 2.02 16.78
CA PRO A 51 -7.62 2.09 16.32
C PRO A 51 -6.81 0.82 16.63
N ALA A 52 -7.18 0.06 17.67
CA ALA A 52 -6.53 -1.20 18.01
C ALA A 52 -6.90 -2.34 17.04
N ALA A 53 -7.98 -2.19 16.29
CA ALA A 53 -8.46 -3.15 15.31
C ALA A 53 -8.08 -2.76 13.87
N GLU A 54 -7.14 -1.82 13.68
CA GLU A 54 -6.67 -1.42 12.35
C GLU A 54 -6.20 -2.64 11.55
N PRO A 55 -6.85 -2.96 10.42
CA PRO A 55 -6.45 -4.09 9.61
C PRO A 55 -5.13 -3.75 8.91
N VAL A 56 -4.10 -4.56 9.19
CA VAL A 56 -2.80 -4.48 8.52
C VAL A 56 -2.52 -5.83 7.88
N ILE A 57 -2.37 -5.82 6.55
CA ILE A 57 -1.90 -6.99 5.81
C ILE A 57 -0.38 -7.01 5.91
N THR A 58 0.18 -8.11 6.41
CA THR A 58 1.63 -8.34 6.43
C THR A 58 1.97 -9.50 5.50
N VAL A 59 2.85 -9.26 4.54
CA VAL A 59 3.31 -10.25 3.56
C VAL A 59 4.84 -10.23 3.43
N PRO A 60 5.48 -11.32 3.00
CA PRO A 60 6.88 -11.30 2.62
C PRO A 60 7.16 -10.32 1.46
N ALA A 61 8.33 -9.71 1.44
CA ALA A 61 8.78 -8.80 0.37
C ALA A 61 8.88 -9.47 -1.00
N THR A 62 9.19 -10.76 -1.03
CA THR A 62 9.16 -11.58 -2.25
C THR A 62 7.73 -11.73 -2.78
N LEU A 63 6.79 -12.10 -1.91
CA LEU A 63 5.37 -12.21 -2.23
C LEU A 63 4.81 -10.87 -2.72
N TRP A 64 5.17 -9.77 -2.05
CA TRP A 64 4.79 -8.42 -2.49
C TRP A 64 5.34 -8.09 -3.88
N SER A 65 6.62 -8.39 -4.15
CA SER A 65 7.24 -8.14 -5.47
C SER A 65 6.56 -8.95 -6.58
N ASP A 66 6.23 -10.21 -6.32
CA ASP A 66 5.49 -11.08 -7.25
C ASP A 66 4.07 -10.56 -7.49
N PHE A 67 3.39 -10.09 -6.43
CA PHE A 67 2.09 -9.45 -6.53
C PHE A 67 2.11 -8.20 -7.41
N LEU A 68 3.08 -7.30 -7.20
CA LEU A 68 3.25 -6.12 -8.05
C LEU A 68 3.52 -6.51 -9.52
N GLY A 69 4.32 -7.57 -9.74
CA GLY A 69 4.54 -8.14 -11.07
C GLY A 69 3.25 -8.64 -11.73
N ALA A 70 2.42 -9.37 -10.98
CA ALA A 70 1.14 -9.87 -11.44
C ALA A 70 0.17 -8.73 -11.80
N LEU A 71 0.08 -7.69 -10.96
CA LEU A 71 -0.75 -6.51 -11.22
C LEU A 71 -0.33 -5.79 -12.50
N ARG A 72 0.97 -5.57 -12.71
CA ARG A 72 1.50 -4.96 -13.95
C ARG A 72 1.15 -5.79 -15.19
N ALA A 73 1.07 -7.11 -15.06
CA ALA A 73 0.68 -8.02 -16.11
C ALA A 73 -0.86 -8.18 -16.25
N GLY A 74 -1.65 -7.50 -15.42
CA GLY A 74 -3.12 -7.63 -15.40
C GLY A 74 -3.61 -9.00 -14.92
N ARG A 75 -2.84 -9.68 -14.07
CA ARG A 75 -3.13 -11.03 -13.57
C ARG A 75 -3.38 -11.02 -12.06
N PRO A 76 -4.26 -11.91 -11.55
CA PRO A 76 -4.40 -12.12 -10.12
C PRO A 76 -3.16 -12.82 -9.55
N HIS A 77 -2.89 -12.62 -8.26
CA HIS A 77 -1.82 -13.30 -7.53
C HIS A 77 -2.42 -14.29 -6.52
N PRO A 78 -1.91 -15.52 -6.41
CA PRO A 78 -2.49 -16.53 -5.52
C PRO A 78 -2.30 -16.21 -4.03
N GLY A 79 -1.23 -15.46 -3.68
CA GLY A 79 -0.93 -15.08 -2.30
C GLY A 79 -1.67 -13.84 -1.81
N LEU A 80 -2.02 -12.90 -2.71
CA LEU A 80 -2.70 -11.65 -2.38
C LEU A 80 -3.96 -11.57 -3.24
N GLY A 81 -5.09 -11.88 -2.63
CA GLY A 81 -6.37 -11.93 -3.30
C GLY A 81 -6.86 -10.52 -3.59
N THR A 82 -7.31 -10.30 -4.82
CA THR A 82 -7.94 -9.05 -5.21
C THR A 82 -9.34 -9.36 -5.73
N GLU A 83 -10.37 -8.86 -5.05
CA GLU A 83 -11.78 -9.04 -5.45
C GLU A 83 -12.42 -7.69 -5.78
N PRO A 84 -13.02 -7.50 -6.97
CA PRO A 84 -13.69 -6.25 -7.31
C PRO A 84 -14.97 -6.07 -6.49
N THR A 85 -15.26 -4.84 -6.10
CA THR A 85 -16.50 -4.48 -5.40
C THR A 85 -17.58 -4.01 -6.38
N VAL A 86 -18.84 -4.01 -5.95
CA VAL A 86 -19.97 -3.55 -6.78
C VAL A 86 -19.88 -2.07 -7.15
N ASP A 87 -19.23 -1.25 -6.32
CA ASP A 87 -18.97 0.17 -6.53
C ASP A 87 -17.71 0.45 -7.37
N GLY A 88 -17.10 -0.59 -7.96
CA GLY A 88 -15.91 -0.47 -8.82
C GLY A 88 -14.59 -0.28 -8.04
N GLY A 89 -14.63 -0.44 -6.72
CA GLY A 89 -13.46 -0.54 -5.87
C GLY A 89 -12.86 -1.93 -5.85
N MET A 90 -11.95 -2.16 -4.91
CA MET A 90 -11.19 -3.39 -4.78
C MET A 90 -11.07 -3.83 -3.32
N PHE A 91 -11.39 -5.07 -3.02
CA PHE A 91 -10.94 -5.73 -1.81
C PHE A 91 -9.54 -6.31 -2.04
N LEU A 92 -8.61 -5.98 -1.16
CA LEU A 92 -7.31 -6.64 -1.05
C LEU A 92 -7.35 -7.55 0.17
N ARG A 93 -7.04 -8.84 -0.03
CA ARG A 93 -7.15 -9.85 1.02
C ARG A 93 -5.87 -10.65 1.17
N HIS A 94 -5.49 -10.88 2.42
CA HIS A 94 -4.44 -11.82 2.80
C HIS A 94 -4.87 -12.58 4.07
N GLY A 95 -5.08 -13.89 3.95
CA GLY A 95 -5.59 -14.71 5.05
C GLY A 95 -6.98 -14.24 5.53
N ALA A 96 -7.05 -13.80 6.79
CA ALA A 96 -8.25 -13.30 7.44
C ALA A 96 -8.41 -11.76 7.34
N ILE A 97 -7.39 -11.04 6.88
CA ILE A 97 -7.42 -9.58 6.79
C ILE A 97 -7.89 -9.16 5.40
N THR A 98 -8.88 -8.26 5.36
CA THR A 98 -9.43 -7.67 4.14
C THR A 98 -9.41 -6.15 4.26
N LEU A 99 -8.79 -5.49 3.28
CA LEU A 99 -8.79 -4.05 3.09
C LEU A 99 -9.71 -3.70 1.93
N ARG A 100 -10.56 -2.67 2.09
CA ARG A 100 -11.48 -2.23 1.04
C ARG A 100 -11.01 -0.90 0.48
N TYR A 101 -10.64 -0.87 -0.79
CA TYR A 101 -10.29 0.35 -1.51
C TYR A 101 -11.43 0.79 -2.43
N THR A 102 -11.61 2.09 -2.56
CA THR A 102 -12.47 2.70 -3.57
C THR A 102 -11.86 2.57 -4.96
N ALA A 103 -12.66 2.81 -6.00
CA ALA A 103 -12.17 2.80 -7.38
C ALA A 103 -10.98 3.75 -7.57
N ALA A 104 -11.07 4.97 -7.03
CA ALA A 104 -10.02 5.98 -7.15
C ALA A 104 -8.72 5.57 -6.42
N GLU A 105 -8.84 5.01 -5.21
CA GLU A 105 -7.69 4.47 -4.44
C GLU A 105 -6.98 3.38 -5.22
N TRP A 106 -7.75 2.44 -5.75
CA TRP A 106 -7.20 1.31 -6.49
C TRP A 106 -6.50 1.76 -7.78
N GLN A 107 -7.08 2.71 -8.52
CA GLN A 107 -6.44 3.26 -9.72
C GLN A 107 -5.13 4.02 -9.40
N ALA A 108 -5.11 4.80 -8.31
CA ALA A 108 -3.89 5.48 -7.87
C ALA A 108 -2.81 4.47 -7.44
N PHE A 109 -3.20 3.40 -6.75
CA PHE A 109 -2.30 2.31 -6.41
C PHE A 109 -1.73 1.63 -7.65
N LEU A 110 -2.56 1.26 -8.62
CA LEU A 110 -2.10 0.69 -9.89
C LEU A 110 -1.13 1.62 -10.64
N ALA A 111 -1.40 2.94 -10.66
CA ALA A 111 -0.48 3.90 -11.24
C ALA A 111 0.90 3.87 -10.55
N GLY A 112 0.94 3.86 -9.21
CA GLY A 112 2.19 3.72 -8.45
C GLY A 112 2.90 2.38 -8.66
N VAL A 113 2.13 1.29 -8.85
CA VAL A 113 2.65 -0.05 -9.19
C VAL A 113 3.34 -0.06 -10.55
N HIS A 114 2.76 0.64 -11.54
CA HIS A 114 3.34 0.83 -12.88
C HIS A 114 4.57 1.75 -12.86
N ASP A 115 4.54 2.81 -12.06
CA ASP A 115 5.68 3.70 -11.81
C ASP A 115 6.76 3.05 -10.92
N ARG A 116 6.54 1.79 -10.47
CA ARG A 116 7.42 0.96 -9.64
C ARG A 116 7.73 1.55 -8.26
N GLU A 117 6.90 2.45 -7.76
CA GLU A 117 7.10 3.14 -6.47
C GLU A 117 7.04 2.20 -5.26
N PHE A 118 6.37 1.06 -5.41
CA PHE A 118 6.19 0.08 -4.36
C PHE A 118 7.19 -1.09 -4.42
N ASP A 119 8.16 -1.06 -5.34
CA ASP A 119 9.15 -2.13 -5.45
C ASP A 119 10.16 -2.03 -4.29
N PRO A 120 10.27 -3.04 -3.40
CA PRO A 120 11.22 -3.01 -2.27
C PRO A 120 12.67 -2.83 -2.73
N ALA A 121 13.01 -3.34 -3.92
CA ALA A 121 14.32 -3.21 -4.52
C ALA A 121 14.71 -1.77 -4.89
N LEU A 122 13.74 -0.87 -5.09
CA LEU A 122 13.98 0.54 -5.37
C LEU A 122 13.98 1.42 -4.10
N ALA A 123 13.50 0.88 -2.98
CA ALA A 123 13.40 1.60 -1.71
C ALA A 123 14.63 1.42 -0.80
N ALA A 124 15.49 0.44 -1.08
CA ALA A 124 16.73 0.27 -0.34
C ALA A 124 17.83 1.24 -0.85
N PRO A 125 18.37 2.15 -0.03
CA PRO A 125 19.72 2.65 -0.25
C PRO A 125 20.72 1.50 -0.01
N GLY A 126 21.75 1.44 -0.85
CA GLY A 126 22.66 0.30 -1.00
C GLY A 126 23.19 -0.33 0.30
N ARG A 127 23.37 -1.66 0.24
CA ARG A 127 24.38 -2.35 1.04
C ARG A 127 25.76 -2.17 0.42
#